data_AF-A0AA36GDK0-F1
#
_entry.id   AF-A0AA36GDK0-F1
#
_cell.length_a   1.000
_cell.length_b   1.000
_cell.length_c   1.000
_cell.angle_alpha   90.00
_cell.angle_beta   90.00
_cell.angle_gamma   90.00
#
_symmetry.space_group_name_H-M   'P 1'
#
loop_
_entity.id
_entity.type
_entity.pdbx_description
1 polymer ?
#
loop_
_entity_poly.entity_id
_entity_poly.type
_entity_poly.pdbx_seq_one_letter_code
_entity_poly.pdbx_strand_id
1 'polypeptide(L)'
;MLSTLGVLFLLLKISSQAALPTDLPDVCEENEVFKDCAPTCEPTCRFPDVKCEESCEDNVCRCKEGYIRSEIGGPCIPASACPPMPSDFFDFTSLMPTCDGVVCDDNTHCEIVDLPCVDSHCPQEAVCVDDV
;
A
#
# COMPACT_ATOMS: atom_id res chain seq x y z
N MET A 1 51.10 17.04 40.65
CA MET A 1 51.38 15.65 40.26
C MET A 1 50.08 15.04 39.73
N LEU A 2 49.67 15.41 38.51
CA LEU A 2 48.53 14.74 37.87
C LEU A 2 48.96 13.30 37.62
N SER A 3 48.33 12.38 38.35
CA SER A 3 48.61 10.95 38.34
C SER A 3 48.76 10.45 36.90
N THR A 4 49.93 9.93 36.57
CA THR A 4 50.26 9.36 35.26
C THR A 4 49.33 8.20 34.89
N LEU A 5 48.67 7.56 35.87
CA LEU A 5 47.60 6.59 35.63
C LEU A 5 46.32 7.24 35.09
N GLY A 6 45.98 8.46 35.52
CA GLY A 6 44.76 9.17 35.07
C GLY A 6 44.82 9.60 33.60
N VAL A 7 46.02 9.94 33.12
CA VAL A 7 46.25 10.27 31.70
C VAL A 7 46.11 9.02 30.82
N LEU A 8 46.57 7.86 31.30
CA LEU A 8 46.46 6.59 30.57
C LEU A 8 45.00 6.14 30.39
N PHE A 9 44.13 6.40 31.38
CA PHE A 9 42.69 6.11 31.28
C PHE A 9 41.94 7.05 30.32
N LEU A 10 42.42 8.28 30.11
CA LEU A 10 41.83 9.22 29.14
C LEU A 10 42.17 8.84 27.69
N LEU A 11 43.30 8.17 27.45
CA LEU A 11 43.70 7.70 26.13
C LEU A 11 43.05 6.37 25.70
N LEU A 12 42.31 5.68 26.59
CA LEU A 12 41.59 4.43 26.28
C LEU A 12 40.07 4.62 26.08
N LYS A 13 39.55 5.84 26.22
CA LYS A 13 38.15 6.17 25.86
C LYS A 13 38.00 6.70 24.42
N ILE A 14 38.88 6.28 23.51
CA ILE A 14 38.69 6.39 22.06
C ILE A 14 38.19 5.07 21.49
N SER A 15 37.22 4.44 22.15
CA SER A 15 36.38 3.45 21.47
C SER A 15 35.35 4.24 20.67
N SER A 16 35.75 4.54 19.44
CA SER A 16 34.96 5.09 18.36
C SER A 16 33.54 4.52 18.38
N GLN A 17 32.57 5.24 18.93
CA GLN A 17 31.16 4.98 18.65
C GLN A 17 30.84 5.69 17.33
N ALA A 18 31.41 5.17 16.26
CA ALA A 18 30.82 5.30 14.93
C ALA A 18 29.96 4.05 14.73
N ALA A 19 28.89 3.92 15.51
CA ALA A 19 27.77 3.09 15.09
C ALA A 19 26.91 3.99 14.19
N LEU A 20 27.30 4.09 12.92
CA LEU A 20 26.35 4.49 11.89
C LEU A 20 25.40 3.29 11.75
N PRO A 21 24.10 3.42 12.04
CA PRO A 21 23.17 2.35 11.74
C PRO A 21 23.00 2.34 10.22
N THR A 22 23.85 1.61 9.51
CA THR A 22 23.59 1.28 8.12
C THR A 22 22.63 0.10 8.12
N ASP A 23 21.34 0.39 8.24
CA ASP A 23 20.30 -0.41 7.60
C ASP A 23 20.43 -0.21 6.08
N LEU A 24 21.59 -0.58 5.51
CA LEU A 24 21.61 -0.95 4.10
C LEU A 24 21.25 -2.43 4.09
N PRO A 25 20.09 -2.82 3.52
CA PRO A 25 19.78 -4.21 3.30
C PRO A 25 20.67 -4.70 2.16
N ASP A 26 21.96 -4.93 2.43
CA ASP A 26 22.79 -5.77 1.55
C ASP A 26 22.22 -7.21 1.48
N VAL A 27 21.26 -7.53 2.37
CA VAL A 27 20.53 -8.78 2.42
C VAL A 27 19.05 -8.49 2.25
N CYS A 28 18.51 -8.85 1.08
CA CYS A 28 17.07 -8.84 0.84
C CYS A 28 16.37 -10.02 1.53
N GLU A 29 15.05 -9.89 1.70
CA GLU A 29 14.24 -10.96 2.28
C GLU A 29 14.10 -12.17 1.34
N GLU A 30 13.41 -13.21 1.81
CA GLU A 30 13.12 -14.37 0.98
C GLU A 30 12.37 -13.94 -0.29
N ASN A 31 12.76 -14.53 -1.43
CA ASN A 31 12.15 -14.26 -2.73
C ASN A 31 12.29 -12.82 -3.25
N GLU A 32 13.25 -12.08 -2.70
CA GLU A 32 13.66 -10.77 -3.20
C GLU A 32 15.05 -10.81 -3.84
N VAL A 33 15.33 -9.81 -4.68
CA VAL A 33 16.63 -9.57 -5.29
C VAL A 33 17.02 -8.10 -5.10
N PHE A 34 18.26 -7.87 -4.68
CA PHE A 34 18.81 -6.53 -4.56
C PHE A 34 19.02 -5.94 -5.96
N LYS A 35 18.55 -4.72 -6.17
CA LYS A 35 18.70 -3.99 -7.43
C LYS A 35 19.28 -2.61 -7.16
N ASP A 36 20.30 -2.26 -7.93
CA ASP A 36 20.93 -0.94 -7.85
C ASP A 36 19.95 0.18 -8.24
N CYS A 37 18.97 -0.10 -9.11
CA CYS A 37 17.91 0.81 -9.54
C CYS A 37 16.68 -0.03 -9.93
N ALA A 38 15.54 0.21 -9.28
CA ALA A 38 14.28 -0.45 -9.60
C ALA A 38 13.08 0.49 -9.45
N PRO A 39 11.96 0.25 -10.16
CA PRO A 39 10.77 1.11 -10.05
C PRO A 39 10.32 1.28 -8.60
N THR A 40 9.90 2.48 -8.22
CA THR A 40 9.45 2.79 -6.84
C THR A 40 8.18 2.04 -6.44
N CYS A 41 7.39 1.59 -7.42
CA CYS A 41 6.24 0.73 -7.19
C CYS A 41 6.55 -0.74 -7.49
N GLU A 42 5.84 -1.60 -6.76
CA GLU A 42 5.80 -3.03 -7.01
C GLU A 42 4.34 -3.50 -7.13
N PRO A 43 4.07 -4.48 -8.01
CA PRO A 43 2.76 -5.11 -8.07
C PRO A 43 2.48 -5.86 -6.76
N THR A 44 1.21 -5.87 -6.37
CA THR A 44 0.72 -6.64 -5.23
C THR A 44 -0.32 -7.65 -5.66
N CYS A 45 -0.64 -8.65 -4.83
CA CYS A 45 -1.74 -9.59 -5.15
C CYS A 45 -3.08 -8.87 -5.42
N ARG A 46 -3.34 -7.74 -4.75
CA ARG A 46 -4.54 -6.93 -4.96
C ARG A 46 -4.46 -6.06 -6.22
N PHE A 47 -3.27 -5.60 -6.57
CA PHE A 47 -3.03 -4.75 -7.74
C PHE A 47 -1.84 -5.32 -8.54
N PRO A 48 -2.07 -6.38 -9.34
CA PRO A 48 -0.98 -7.02 -10.08
C PRO A 48 -0.52 -6.19 -11.30
N ASP A 49 -1.42 -5.38 -11.86
CA ASP A 49 -1.17 -4.55 -13.03
C ASP A 49 -0.97 -3.08 -12.63
N VAL A 50 0.21 -2.76 -12.08
CA VAL A 50 0.59 -1.37 -11.75
C VAL A 50 1.40 -0.74 -12.87
N LYS A 51 1.06 0.50 -13.22
CA LYS A 51 1.90 1.33 -14.10
C LYS A 51 2.84 2.13 -13.22
N CYS A 52 4.13 1.86 -13.36
CA CYS A 52 5.18 2.61 -12.69
C CYS A 52 5.65 3.77 -13.54
N GLU A 53 6.04 4.86 -12.88
CA GLU A 53 6.76 5.95 -13.52
C GLU A 53 8.17 5.48 -13.94
N GLU A 54 8.81 6.21 -14.86
CA GLU A 54 10.17 5.92 -15.34
C GLU A 54 11.26 6.19 -14.29
N SER A 55 10.89 6.74 -13.12
CA SER A 55 11.80 6.94 -11.99
C SER A 55 12.11 5.61 -11.29
N CYS A 56 13.35 5.48 -10.82
CA CYS A 56 13.75 4.34 -10.01
C CYS A 56 14.29 4.76 -8.65
N GLU A 57 14.12 3.86 -7.69
CA GLU A 57 14.71 3.89 -6.38
C GLU A 57 16.02 3.10 -6.42
N ASP A 58 17.09 3.73 -5.95
CA ASP A 58 18.42 3.13 -5.94
C ASP A 58 18.62 2.20 -4.74
N ASN A 59 19.41 1.13 -4.92
CA ASN A 59 19.84 0.21 -3.85
C ASN A 59 18.68 -0.42 -3.06
N VAL A 60 17.73 -1.04 -3.77
CA VAL A 60 16.47 -1.50 -3.18
C VAL A 60 16.17 -2.96 -3.52
N CYS A 61 15.54 -3.65 -2.57
CA CYS A 61 15.06 -5.02 -2.77
C CYS A 61 13.73 -5.02 -3.53
N ARG A 62 13.60 -5.98 -4.46
CA ARG A 62 12.38 -6.20 -5.26
C ARG A 62 12.06 -7.68 -5.36
N CYS A 63 10.78 -8.02 -5.54
CA CYS A 63 10.40 -9.42 -5.77
C CYS A 63 11.15 -10.00 -6.98
N LYS A 64 11.61 -11.25 -6.85
CA LYS A 64 12.19 -12.03 -7.95
C LYS A 64 11.15 -12.22 -9.06
N GLU A 65 11.63 -12.51 -10.27
CA GLU A 65 10.76 -12.87 -11.37
C GLU A 65 9.85 -14.07 -11.00
N GLY A 66 8.55 -13.95 -11.29
CA GLY A 66 7.53 -14.94 -10.90
C GLY A 66 6.99 -14.80 -9.47
N TYR A 67 7.54 -13.88 -8.67
CA TYR A 67 7.04 -13.53 -7.35
C TYR A 67 6.34 -12.17 -7.36
N ILE A 68 5.41 -11.99 -6.44
CA ILE A 68 4.61 -10.77 -6.27
C ILE A 68 4.51 -10.44 -4.80
N ARG A 69 4.40 -9.15 -4.48
CA ARG A 69 4.27 -8.72 -3.10
C ARG A 69 2.87 -9.07 -2.61
N SER A 70 2.75 -9.77 -1.50
CA SER A 70 1.44 -10.17 -0.95
C SER A 70 0.55 -8.95 -0.68
N GLU A 71 1.13 -7.92 -0.07
CA GLU A 71 0.54 -6.60 0.19
C GLU A 71 1.64 -5.54 0.27
N ILE A 72 1.28 -4.25 0.39
CA ILE A 72 2.27 -3.18 0.50
C ILE A 72 3.15 -3.41 1.73
N GLY A 73 4.46 -3.57 1.53
CA GLY A 73 5.42 -3.88 2.61
C GLY A 73 5.39 -5.32 3.11
N GLY A 74 4.54 -6.19 2.54
CA GLY A 74 4.50 -7.62 2.86
C GLY A 74 5.55 -8.44 2.09
N PRO A 75 5.66 -9.76 2.37
CA PRO A 75 6.63 -10.64 1.73
C PRO A 75 6.31 -10.89 0.24
N CYS A 76 7.34 -11.25 -0.52
CA CYS A 76 7.23 -11.75 -1.88
C CYS A 76 6.86 -13.24 -1.87
N ILE A 77 5.70 -13.56 -2.47
CA ILE A 77 5.17 -14.92 -2.60
C ILE A 77 5.11 -15.31 -4.09
N PRO A 78 5.07 -16.61 -4.44
CA PRO A 78 4.83 -17.01 -5.82
C PRO A 78 3.53 -16.37 -6.33
N ALA A 79 3.52 -15.78 -7.53
CA ALA A 79 2.33 -15.08 -8.04
C ALA A 79 1.09 -15.98 -8.11
N SER A 80 1.28 -17.28 -8.34
CA SER A 80 0.23 -18.31 -8.31
C SER A 80 -0.36 -18.57 -6.92
N ALA A 81 0.29 -18.11 -5.85
CA ALA A 81 -0.15 -18.27 -4.47
C ALA A 81 -0.94 -17.07 -3.94
N CYS A 82 -1.22 -16.07 -4.79
CA CYS A 82 -2.10 -14.97 -4.41
C CYS A 82 -3.46 -15.51 -3.97
N PRO A 83 -4.02 -15.01 -2.86
CA PRO A 83 -5.36 -15.37 -2.45
C PRO A 83 -6.35 -14.95 -3.55
N PRO A 84 -7.47 -15.68 -3.71
CA PRO A 84 -8.56 -15.18 -4.52
C PRO A 84 -8.97 -13.82 -3.97
N MET A 85 -9.25 -12.87 -4.88
CA MET A 85 -9.86 -11.59 -4.50
C MET A 85 -11.09 -11.89 -3.63
N PRO A 86 -11.25 -11.25 -2.46
CA PRO A 86 -12.42 -11.47 -1.63
C PRO A 86 -13.69 -11.25 -2.46
N SER A 87 -14.61 -12.22 -2.44
CA SER A 87 -15.93 -12.10 -3.06
C SER A 87 -16.70 -10.90 -2.54
N ASP A 88 -16.37 -10.46 -1.33
CA ASP A 88 -17.02 -9.37 -0.60
C ASP A 88 -16.72 -8.00 -1.24
N PHE A 89 -15.75 -7.92 -2.14
CA PHE A 89 -15.55 -6.74 -2.99
C PHE A 89 -16.69 -6.57 -4.03
N PHE A 90 -17.36 -7.66 -4.41
CA PHE A 90 -18.56 -7.61 -5.26
C PHE A 90 -19.84 -7.35 -4.45
N ASP A 91 -19.84 -7.60 -3.14
CA ASP A 91 -20.96 -7.19 -2.30
C ASP A 91 -21.02 -5.66 -2.18
N PHE A 92 -19.89 -4.97 -2.29
CA PHE A 92 -19.88 -3.50 -2.34
C PHE A 92 -20.54 -2.93 -3.61
N THR A 93 -20.49 -3.65 -4.75
CA THR A 93 -21.27 -3.25 -5.94
C THR A 93 -22.78 -3.46 -5.77
N SER A 94 -23.19 -4.34 -4.86
CA SER A 94 -24.60 -4.51 -4.46
C SER A 94 -25.03 -3.50 -3.38
N LEU A 95 -24.07 -2.89 -2.69
CA LEU A 95 -24.30 -1.78 -1.75
C LEU A 95 -24.29 -0.40 -2.45
N MET A 96 -23.84 -0.31 -3.70
CA MET A 96 -23.97 0.94 -4.47
C MET A 96 -25.42 1.11 -4.93
N PRO A 97 -26.04 2.29 -4.70
CA PRO A 97 -27.38 2.56 -5.16
C PRO A 97 -27.42 2.56 -6.70
N THR A 98 -28.47 1.96 -7.26
CA THR A 98 -28.72 1.91 -8.70
C THR A 98 -30.22 2.02 -8.97
N CYS A 99 -30.57 2.61 -10.11
CA CYS A 99 -31.95 2.62 -10.61
C CYS A 99 -32.34 1.31 -11.32
N ASP A 100 -31.42 0.35 -11.43
CA ASP A 100 -31.72 -0.97 -11.99
C ASP A 100 -32.73 -1.71 -11.10
N GLY A 101 -33.90 -2.04 -11.65
CA GLY A 101 -35.00 -2.67 -10.92
C GLY A 101 -35.88 -1.73 -10.10
N VAL A 102 -35.64 -0.41 -10.12
CA VAL A 102 -36.53 0.58 -9.49
C VAL A 102 -37.69 0.87 -10.42
N VAL A 103 -38.92 0.67 -9.93
CA VAL A 103 -40.16 0.98 -10.64
C VAL A 103 -40.77 2.23 -10.02
N CYS A 104 -40.87 3.29 -10.82
CA CYS A 104 -41.47 4.56 -10.44
C CYS A 104 -42.89 4.69 -11.00
N ASP A 105 -43.74 5.47 -10.33
CA ASP A 105 -45.11 5.75 -10.76
C ASP A 105 -45.12 6.64 -12.02
N ASP A 106 -46.26 6.69 -12.72
CA ASP A 106 -46.44 7.54 -13.90
C ASP A 106 -46.07 9.01 -13.57
N ASN A 107 -45.23 9.63 -14.42
CA ASN A 107 -44.75 11.02 -14.27
C ASN A 107 -43.66 11.24 -13.20
N THR A 108 -42.97 10.17 -12.81
CA THR A 108 -41.75 10.22 -11.99
C THR A 108 -40.63 9.40 -12.64
N HIS A 109 -39.37 9.79 -12.45
CA HIS A 109 -38.19 9.06 -12.93
C HIS A 109 -37.22 8.74 -11.79
N CYS A 110 -36.47 7.65 -11.94
CA CYS A 110 -35.49 7.27 -10.92
C CYS A 110 -34.21 8.09 -11.08
N GLU A 111 -33.77 8.68 -9.98
CA GLU A 111 -32.46 9.31 -9.86
C GLU A 111 -31.73 8.79 -8.62
N ILE A 112 -30.39 8.82 -8.68
CA ILE A 112 -29.56 8.59 -7.50
C ILE A 112 -29.31 9.95 -6.86
N VAL A 113 -29.84 10.15 -5.66
CA VAL A 113 -29.75 11.41 -4.91
C VAL A 113 -28.79 11.29 -3.73
N ASP A 114 -28.08 12.38 -3.43
CA ASP A 114 -27.26 12.49 -2.22
C ASP A 114 -28.17 12.76 -1.02
N LEU A 115 -28.12 11.89 -0.02
CA LEU A 115 -28.71 12.11 1.29
C LEU A 115 -27.91 13.14 2.10
N PRO A 116 -28.48 13.68 3.19
CA PRO A 116 -27.77 14.59 4.07
C PRO A 116 -26.43 14.01 4.54
N CYS A 117 -25.36 14.73 4.25
CA CYS A 117 -24.01 14.29 4.55
C CYS A 117 -23.74 14.28 6.06
N VAL A 118 -23.01 13.28 6.53
CA VAL A 118 -22.46 13.19 7.90
C VAL A 118 -20.95 13.06 7.79
N ASP A 119 -20.19 13.94 8.43
CA ASP A 119 -18.72 13.94 8.42
C ASP A 119 -18.09 13.87 7.01
N SER A 120 -18.65 14.60 6.04
CA SER A 120 -18.26 14.58 4.61
C SER A 120 -18.52 13.27 3.88
N HIS A 121 -19.25 12.34 4.50
CA HIS A 121 -19.80 11.16 3.85
C HIS A 121 -21.26 11.43 3.50
N CYS A 122 -21.55 11.53 2.20
CA CYS A 122 -22.91 11.69 1.68
C CYS A 122 -23.38 10.32 1.18
N PRO A 123 -24.23 9.61 1.94
CA PRO A 123 -24.80 8.37 1.44
C PRO A 123 -25.67 8.68 0.22
N GLN A 124 -25.76 7.74 -0.71
CA GLN A 124 -26.55 7.88 -1.92
C GLN A 124 -27.69 6.87 -1.91
N GLU A 125 -28.85 7.26 -2.43
CA GLU A 125 -30.03 6.40 -2.55
C GLU A 125 -30.73 6.61 -3.90
N ALA A 126 -31.34 5.55 -4.44
CA ALA A 126 -32.15 5.62 -5.66
C ALA A 126 -33.60 5.99 -5.29
N VAL A 127 -34.10 7.10 -5.81
CA VAL A 127 -35.41 7.68 -5.46
C VAL A 127 -36.16 8.07 -6.73
N CYS A 128 -37.49 7.93 -6.72
CA CYS A 128 -38.35 8.45 -7.79
C CYS A 128 -38.60 9.94 -7.59
N VAL A 129 -38.28 10.74 -8.59
CA VAL A 129 -38.36 12.20 -8.59
C VAL A 129 -39.43 12.63 -9.58
N ASP A 130 -40.22 13.66 -9.26
CA ASP A 130 -41.27 14.16 -10.15
C ASP A 130 -40.67 14.83 -11.40
N ASP A 131 -41.18 14.47 -12.58
CA ASP A 131 -40.89 15.18 -13.84
C ASP A 131 -41.59 16.56 -13.80
N VAL A 132 -40.83 17.64 -13.57
CA VAL A 132 -41.34 19.03 -13.48
C VAL A 132 -41.74 19.60 -14.84
#